data_AF-A0A914MZM3-F1
#
_entry.id   AF-A0A914MZM3-F1
#
_cell.length_a   1.000
_cell.length_b   1.000
_cell.length_c   1.000
_cell.angle_alpha   90.00
_cell.angle_beta   90.00
_cell.angle_gamma   90.00
#
_symmetry.space_group_name_H-M   'P 1'
#
loop_
_entity.id
_entity.type
_entity.pdbx_description
1 polymer ?
#
loop_
_entity_poly.entity_id
_entity_poly.type
_entity_poly.pdbx_seq_one_letter_code
_entity_poly.pdbx_strand_id
1 'polypeptide(L)'
;MSLTSTLLKNYFCRNLIKIQSRQLNLQEYQSKELLRSNGCVVQNFFVCGKEEKDLDKLFDKYDYQEYVVKAQILAGGRGKGRFINSQFKQSGVFITTSQEQAKFSTLDMLGKRLVTNQTGKDGVLVNQVMIAESVPIKREAYLSILMDPSTSGPVVVACHLGGVDIEKVAERNPELILKLPICINKGITGEQCEQVAEWLCFDNEAVPYAAKQIQKLYEFFIKVDATQIEINPFAQIDDGRVYCIDAKLIFDDNAAFRQKNIFELDTCEEMSQNEILAKRFGLSYIPMDGNIACMVNGAGLAMATMDIIKLHGGVPANFLDVGGSATVEQVSNAFKIVASSNDQKIKAIFVNIFAGILRCDIIAEGVIAACNELESNIPVVLRLKGTNVDKAKLMLKNASQLKGKFEFYESFEDAAKRVVELAGGGGNNEQVKKVKECCGR
;
A
#
# COMPACT_ATOMS: atom_id res chain seq x y z
N MET A 1 30.95 41.81 14.59
CA MET A 1 31.24 40.38 14.36
C MET A 1 30.48 39.55 15.38
N SER A 2 29.67 38.58 15.00
CA SER A 2 28.39 38.75 14.31
C SER A 2 27.30 38.10 15.17
N LEU A 3 26.17 38.79 15.33
CA LEU A 3 24.94 38.29 15.96
C LEU A 3 24.22 37.24 15.08
N THR A 4 24.88 36.71 14.06
CA THR A 4 24.33 35.77 13.07
C THR A 4 24.57 34.30 13.43
N SER A 5 25.40 33.99 14.44
CA SER A 5 25.70 32.60 14.83
C SER A 5 24.60 31.93 15.66
N THR A 6 23.82 32.70 16.42
CA THR A 6 22.89 32.15 17.44
C THR A 6 21.45 31.99 16.93
N LEU A 7 21.09 32.69 15.84
CA LEU A 7 19.76 32.57 15.21
C LEU A 7 19.70 31.49 14.12
N LEU A 8 20.85 31.09 13.55
CA LEU A 8 20.92 30.03 12.53
C LEU A 8 20.90 28.60 13.11
N LYS A 9 21.22 28.40 14.39
CA LYS A 9 21.13 27.08 15.04
C LYS A 9 19.71 26.66 15.42
N ASN A 10 18.79 27.61 15.58
CA ASN A 10 17.42 27.32 16.00
C ASN A 10 16.41 27.18 14.85
N TYR A 11 16.83 27.41 13.60
CA TYR A 11 15.97 27.22 12.41
C TYR A 11 16.19 25.89 11.68
N PHE A 12 17.26 25.15 11.98
CA PHE A 12 17.60 23.90 11.27
C PHE A 12 17.15 22.60 11.96
N CYS A 13 16.46 22.67 13.10
CA CYS A 13 16.03 21.47 13.84
C CYS A 13 14.50 21.35 14.03
N ARG A 14 13.72 21.96 13.15
CA ARG A 14 12.28 21.70 13.05
C ARG A 14 11.90 21.62 11.59
N ASN A 15 12.07 20.44 10.99
CA ASN A 15 11.06 19.89 10.08
C ASN A 15 11.45 18.52 9.54
N LEU A 16 10.45 17.63 9.64
CA LEU A 16 10.16 16.51 8.75
C LEU A 16 11.14 15.34 8.79
N ILE A 17 11.06 14.58 9.88
CA ILE A 17 11.29 13.14 9.79
C ILE A 17 10.11 12.59 9.00
N LYS A 18 10.30 12.37 7.70
CA LYS A 18 9.36 11.62 6.86
C LYS A 18 9.33 10.19 7.38
N ILE A 19 8.27 9.88 8.12
CA ILE A 19 7.83 8.50 8.33
C ILE A 19 7.51 7.97 6.93
N GLN A 20 8.04 6.79 6.58
CA GLN A 20 7.60 6.12 5.37
C GLN A 20 6.15 5.70 5.61
N SER A 21 5.27 6.54 5.08
CA SER A 21 3.83 6.37 5.09
C SER A 21 3.43 5.64 3.81
N ARG A 22 2.43 4.76 3.93
CA ARG A 22 1.87 3.98 2.83
C ARG A 22 0.94 4.87 2.02
N GLN A 23 1.29 5.09 0.76
CA GLN A 23 0.54 5.93 -0.17
C GLN A 23 -0.95 5.58 -0.14
N LEU A 24 -1.78 6.60 0.05
CA LEU A 24 -3.24 6.48 -0.07
C LEU A 24 -3.60 5.93 -1.45
N ASN A 25 -4.42 4.87 -1.47
CA ASN A 25 -5.03 4.29 -2.66
C ASN A 25 -6.54 4.46 -2.54
N LEU A 26 -7.18 4.86 -3.63
CA LEU A 26 -8.64 5.02 -3.68
C LEU A 26 -9.29 3.90 -4.50
N GLN A 27 -10.55 3.60 -4.17
CA GLN A 27 -11.37 2.71 -4.98
C GLN A 27 -11.60 3.31 -6.38
N GLU A 28 -11.94 2.47 -7.36
CA GLU A 28 -12.15 2.91 -8.76
C GLU A 28 -13.23 4.00 -8.83
N TYR A 29 -14.35 3.84 -8.12
CA TYR A 29 -15.43 4.84 -8.16
C TYR A 29 -14.99 6.20 -7.63
N GLN A 30 -14.25 6.25 -6.51
CA GLN A 30 -13.73 7.48 -5.92
C GLN A 30 -12.75 8.15 -6.89
N SER A 31 -11.88 7.35 -7.51
CA SER A 31 -10.94 7.81 -8.53
C SER A 31 -11.68 8.43 -9.72
N LYS A 32 -12.75 7.78 -10.20
CA LYS A 32 -13.57 8.29 -11.29
C LYS A 32 -14.33 9.57 -10.93
N GLU A 33 -14.84 9.69 -9.71
CA GLU A 33 -15.47 10.93 -9.24
C GLU A 33 -14.48 12.09 -9.25
N LEU A 34 -13.28 11.87 -8.70
CA LEU A 34 -12.21 12.89 -8.72
C LEU A 34 -11.82 13.29 -10.14
N LEU A 35 -11.65 12.31 -11.03
CA LEU A 35 -11.37 12.57 -12.45
C LEU A 35 -12.49 13.38 -13.11
N ARG A 36 -13.76 13.00 -12.90
CA ARG A 36 -14.94 13.70 -13.45
C ARG A 36 -15.02 15.14 -12.95
N SER A 37 -14.83 15.36 -11.65
CA SER A 37 -14.83 16.69 -11.04
C SER A 37 -13.68 17.59 -11.52
N ASN A 38 -12.62 17.01 -12.06
CA ASN A 38 -11.51 17.73 -12.69
C ASN A 38 -11.61 17.73 -14.23
N GLY A 39 -12.80 17.44 -14.76
CA GLY A 39 -13.12 17.57 -16.18
C GLY A 39 -12.60 16.45 -17.07
N CYS A 40 -12.06 15.37 -16.52
CA CYS A 40 -11.75 14.17 -17.29
C CYS A 40 -13.05 13.44 -17.66
N VAL A 41 -13.05 12.73 -18.78
CA VAL A 41 -14.24 11.99 -19.24
C VAL A 41 -14.13 10.55 -18.73
N VAL A 42 -15.13 10.13 -17.98
CA VAL A 42 -15.28 8.79 -17.41
C VAL A 42 -16.67 8.27 -17.76
N GLN A 43 -16.86 6.95 -17.65
CA GLN A 43 -18.17 6.31 -17.82
C GLN A 43 -19.20 6.88 -16.83
N ASN A 44 -20.48 6.86 -17.18
CA ASN A 44 -21.54 7.03 -16.18
C ASN A 44 -21.58 5.80 -15.27
N PHE A 45 -21.81 6.00 -13.98
CA PHE A 45 -21.91 4.91 -13.03
C PHE A 45 -22.69 5.32 -11.78
N PHE A 46 -23.11 4.32 -11.02
CA PHE A 46 -23.55 4.45 -9.64
C PHE A 46 -22.90 3.36 -8.79
N VAL A 47 -22.94 3.54 -7.47
CA VAL A 47 -22.35 2.61 -6.51
C VAL A 47 -23.45 2.09 -5.60
N CYS A 48 -23.41 0.79 -5.31
CA CYS A 48 -24.28 0.13 -4.35
C CYS A 48 -23.42 -0.41 -3.20
N GLY A 49 -23.79 -0.06 -1.97
CA GLY A 49 -23.23 -0.64 -0.75
C GLY A 49 -24.19 -1.64 -0.08
N LYS A 50 -23.73 -2.29 0.98
CA LYS A 50 -24.54 -3.26 1.75
C LYS A 50 -25.80 -2.65 2.39
N GLU A 51 -25.78 -1.36 2.71
CA GLU A 51 -26.90 -0.66 3.37
C GLU A 51 -27.94 -0.11 2.38
N GLU A 52 -27.70 -0.23 1.07
CA GLU A 52 -28.58 0.31 0.05
C GLU A 52 -29.87 -0.51 -0.04
N LYS A 53 -31.00 0.14 0.25
CA LYS A 53 -32.32 -0.52 0.32
C LYS A 53 -33.11 -0.44 -0.99
N ASP A 54 -32.81 0.54 -1.83
CA ASP A 54 -33.61 0.87 -3.01
C ASP A 54 -32.84 0.60 -4.32
N LEU A 55 -32.30 -0.61 -4.47
CA LEU A 55 -31.57 -1.04 -5.68
C LEU A 55 -32.40 -0.82 -6.96
N ASP A 56 -33.71 -1.10 -6.89
CA ASP A 56 -34.61 -0.93 -8.03
C ASP A 56 -34.67 0.52 -8.53
N LYS A 57 -34.76 1.49 -7.63
CA LYS A 57 -34.80 2.92 -8.02
C LYS A 57 -33.52 3.37 -8.70
N LEU A 58 -32.36 2.85 -8.28
CA LEU A 58 -31.08 3.17 -8.91
C LEU A 58 -31.04 2.66 -10.35
N PHE A 59 -31.43 1.40 -10.54
CA PHE A 59 -31.46 0.80 -11.87
C PHE A 59 -32.56 1.39 -12.76
N ASP A 60 -33.67 1.91 -12.21
CA ASP A 60 -34.69 2.64 -12.98
C ASP A 60 -34.19 4.04 -13.42
N LYS A 61 -33.36 4.67 -12.57
CA LYS A 61 -32.75 5.98 -12.89
C LYS A 61 -31.62 5.87 -13.91
N TYR A 62 -30.84 4.80 -13.84
CA TYR A 62 -29.67 4.56 -14.67
C TYR A 62 -29.93 3.40 -15.63
N ASP A 63 -30.83 3.64 -16.59
CA ASP A 63 -31.17 2.67 -17.64
C ASP A 63 -30.13 2.68 -18.77
N TYR A 64 -29.18 1.75 -18.70
CA TYR A 64 -28.13 1.57 -19.68
C TYR A 64 -28.47 0.43 -20.65
N GLN A 65 -28.01 0.54 -21.90
CA GLN A 65 -28.12 -0.55 -22.87
C GLN A 65 -27.30 -1.78 -22.47
N GLU A 66 -26.14 -1.55 -21.87
CA GLU A 66 -25.27 -2.60 -21.34
C GLU A 66 -24.60 -2.10 -20.04
N TYR A 67 -24.58 -2.98 -19.04
CA TYR A 67 -24.10 -2.73 -17.70
C TYR A 67 -22.77 -3.44 -17.46
N VAL A 68 -21.83 -2.76 -16.81
CA VAL A 68 -20.59 -3.33 -16.30
C VAL A 68 -20.61 -3.27 -14.77
N VAL A 69 -20.82 -4.41 -14.13
CA VAL A 69 -20.84 -4.59 -12.68
C VAL A 69 -19.43 -4.94 -12.20
N LYS A 70 -18.85 -4.10 -11.34
CA LYS A 70 -17.47 -4.23 -10.86
C LYS A 70 -17.40 -4.21 -9.33
N ALA A 71 -16.86 -5.27 -8.75
CA ALA A 71 -16.50 -5.30 -7.34
C ALA A 71 -15.49 -4.18 -7.02
N GLN A 72 -15.73 -3.44 -5.94
CA GLN A 72 -14.82 -2.40 -5.48
C GLN A 72 -13.90 -3.00 -4.41
N ILE A 73 -12.66 -3.26 -4.83
CA ILE A 73 -11.51 -3.58 -3.98
C ILE A 73 -10.29 -2.84 -4.55
N LEU A 74 -9.32 -2.47 -3.71
CA LEU A 74 -8.10 -1.77 -4.15
C LEU A 74 -7.17 -2.68 -4.97
N ALA A 75 -7.26 -4.00 -4.77
CA ALA A 75 -6.46 -4.96 -5.51
C ALA A 75 -6.94 -5.08 -6.97
N GLY A 76 -5.98 -5.08 -7.91
CA GLY A 76 -6.22 -5.31 -9.33
C GLY A 76 -6.55 -6.77 -9.66
N GLY A 77 -6.78 -7.05 -10.94
CA GLY A 77 -7.04 -8.41 -11.44
C GLY A 77 -8.46 -8.92 -11.19
N ARG A 78 -9.40 -8.03 -10.86
CA ARG A 78 -10.80 -8.33 -10.51
C ARG A 78 -11.51 -9.19 -11.57
N GLY A 79 -11.30 -8.91 -12.86
CA GLY A 79 -11.90 -9.67 -13.97
C GLY A 79 -11.43 -11.14 -14.09
N LYS A 80 -10.31 -11.50 -13.46
CA LYS A 80 -9.84 -12.90 -13.34
C LYS A 80 -9.99 -13.45 -11.92
N GLY A 81 -10.58 -12.64 -11.02
CA GLY A 81 -10.78 -13.01 -9.64
C GLY A 81 -11.90 -14.01 -9.46
N ARG A 82 -11.92 -14.66 -8.30
CA ARG A 82 -12.95 -15.63 -7.90
C ARG A 82 -13.47 -15.30 -6.52
N PHE A 83 -14.80 -15.34 -6.37
CA PHE A 83 -15.43 -15.20 -5.07
C PHE A 83 -15.36 -16.50 -4.26
N ILE A 84 -15.03 -16.37 -2.97
CA ILE A 84 -15.13 -17.46 -2.00
C ILE A 84 -16.61 -17.69 -1.69
N ASN A 85 -17.05 -18.96 -1.70
CA ASN A 85 -18.41 -19.37 -1.40
C ASN A 85 -19.51 -18.71 -2.26
N SER A 86 -19.18 -18.23 -3.47
CA SER A 86 -20.23 -17.84 -4.41
C SER A 86 -20.82 -19.08 -5.08
N GLN A 87 -22.16 -19.10 -5.17
CA GLN A 87 -22.91 -20.10 -5.94
C GLN A 87 -22.66 -19.94 -7.45
N PHE A 88 -22.17 -18.77 -7.87
CA PHE A 88 -21.87 -18.43 -9.25
C PHE A 88 -20.37 -18.35 -9.50
N LYS A 89 -19.91 -18.89 -10.64
CA LYS A 89 -18.51 -18.76 -11.11
C LYS A 89 -18.23 -17.38 -11.74
N GLN A 90 -18.91 -16.33 -11.29
CA GLN A 90 -18.70 -14.98 -11.80
C GLN A 90 -17.38 -14.41 -11.28
N SER A 91 -16.74 -13.59 -12.11
CA SER A 91 -15.54 -12.85 -11.74
C SER A 91 -15.90 -11.54 -11.04
N GLY A 92 -14.91 -10.80 -10.53
CA GLY A 92 -15.13 -9.46 -9.95
C GLY A 92 -15.57 -8.40 -10.97
N VAL A 93 -15.67 -8.75 -12.25
CA VAL A 93 -16.25 -7.91 -13.32
C VAL A 93 -17.26 -8.74 -14.11
N PHE A 94 -18.48 -8.24 -14.26
CA PHE A 94 -19.57 -8.90 -14.99
C PHE A 94 -20.23 -7.91 -15.94
N ILE A 95 -20.44 -8.34 -17.19
CA ILE A 95 -21.04 -7.52 -18.25
C ILE A 95 -22.35 -8.15 -18.68
N THR A 96 -23.41 -7.37 -18.79
CA THR A 96 -24.74 -7.85 -19.21
C THR A 96 -25.58 -6.72 -19.78
N THR A 97 -26.45 -7.05 -20.74
CA THR A 97 -27.51 -6.16 -21.23
C THR A 97 -28.80 -6.26 -20.41
N SER A 98 -28.89 -7.22 -19.48
CA SER A 98 -30.07 -7.44 -18.64
C SER A 98 -29.93 -6.73 -17.29
N GLN A 99 -30.82 -5.77 -17.04
CA GLN A 99 -30.93 -5.06 -15.77
C GLN A 99 -31.14 -6.03 -14.59
N GLU A 100 -31.94 -7.09 -14.77
CA GLU A 100 -32.17 -8.12 -13.75
C GLU A 100 -30.89 -8.90 -13.42
N GLN A 101 -30.11 -9.27 -14.44
CA GLN A 101 -28.83 -9.95 -14.22
C GLN A 101 -27.81 -9.03 -13.54
N ALA A 102 -27.80 -7.74 -13.87
CA ALA A 102 -26.93 -6.76 -13.22
C ALA A 102 -27.29 -6.57 -11.74
N LYS A 103 -28.59 -6.47 -11.42
CA LYS A 103 -29.10 -6.44 -10.03
C LYS A 103 -28.67 -7.69 -9.26
N PHE A 104 -28.91 -8.86 -9.84
CA PHE A 104 -28.55 -10.14 -9.23
C PHE A 104 -27.05 -10.24 -8.96
N SER A 105 -26.21 -9.92 -9.95
CA SER A 105 -24.75 -9.95 -9.82
C SER A 105 -24.26 -8.99 -8.73
N THR A 106 -24.85 -7.79 -8.64
CA THR A 106 -24.53 -6.81 -7.60
C THR A 106 -24.77 -7.38 -6.20
N LEU A 107 -25.95 -7.98 -5.96
CA LEU A 107 -26.28 -8.62 -4.68
C LEU A 107 -25.41 -9.84 -4.39
N ASP A 108 -25.02 -10.59 -5.42
CA ASP A 108 -24.16 -11.76 -5.28
C ASP A 108 -22.72 -11.37 -4.88
N MET A 109 -22.20 -10.25 -5.38
CA MET A 109 -20.85 -9.76 -5.06
C MET A 109 -20.77 -9.17 -3.63
N LEU A 110 -21.81 -8.45 -3.20
CA LEU A 110 -21.82 -7.76 -1.91
C LEU A 110 -21.69 -8.72 -0.72
N GLY A 111 -20.79 -8.38 0.21
CA GLY A 111 -20.54 -9.17 1.42
C GLY A 111 -19.76 -10.47 1.19
N LYS A 112 -19.29 -10.75 -0.04
CA LYS A 112 -18.41 -11.88 -0.33
C LYS A 112 -16.95 -11.45 -0.41
N ARG A 113 -16.06 -12.42 -0.32
CA ARG A 113 -14.61 -12.22 -0.43
C ARG A 113 -14.14 -12.53 -1.84
N LEU A 114 -13.52 -11.55 -2.51
CA LEU A 114 -12.95 -11.69 -3.84
C LEU A 114 -11.45 -12.00 -3.74
N VAL A 115 -11.03 -13.12 -4.32
CA VAL A 115 -9.63 -13.49 -4.46
C VAL A 115 -9.14 -13.13 -5.86
N THR A 116 -8.07 -12.37 -5.96
CA THR A 116 -7.37 -12.06 -7.21
C THR A 116 -5.92 -12.54 -7.13
N ASN A 117 -5.15 -12.38 -8.22
CA ASN A 117 -3.71 -12.61 -8.21
C ASN A 117 -2.92 -11.63 -7.32
N GLN A 118 -3.55 -10.54 -6.88
CA GLN A 118 -2.96 -9.50 -6.04
C GLN A 118 -3.47 -9.52 -4.58
N THR A 119 -4.41 -10.41 -4.24
CA THR A 119 -4.90 -10.57 -2.86
C THR A 119 -4.30 -11.81 -2.19
N GLY A 120 -4.37 -11.87 -0.86
CA GLY A 120 -4.11 -13.11 -0.12
C GLY A 120 -5.14 -14.21 -0.41
N LYS A 121 -4.89 -15.41 0.15
CA LYS A 121 -5.76 -16.59 -0.03
C LYS A 121 -7.19 -16.37 0.48
N ASP A 122 -7.34 -15.52 1.48
CA ASP A 122 -8.64 -15.20 2.10
C ASP A 122 -9.43 -14.14 1.31
N GLY A 123 -8.82 -13.54 0.28
CA GLY A 123 -9.44 -12.49 -0.52
C GLY A 123 -9.80 -11.24 0.27
N VAL A 124 -10.40 -10.27 -0.41
CA VAL A 124 -10.85 -9.00 0.18
C VAL A 124 -12.37 -8.96 0.19
N LEU A 125 -12.96 -8.51 1.30
CA LEU A 125 -14.40 -8.37 1.44
C LEU A 125 -14.92 -7.25 0.53
N VAL A 126 -15.92 -7.54 -0.30
CA VAL A 126 -16.54 -6.57 -1.20
C VAL A 126 -17.70 -5.90 -0.46
N ASN A 127 -17.48 -4.69 0.04
CA ASN A 127 -18.52 -3.90 0.71
C ASN A 127 -19.35 -3.04 -0.25
N GLN A 128 -18.77 -2.74 -1.42
CA GLN A 128 -19.34 -1.88 -2.44
C GLN A 128 -19.15 -2.48 -3.83
N VAL A 129 -20.11 -2.23 -4.70
CA VAL A 129 -20.10 -2.64 -6.11
C VAL A 129 -20.44 -1.42 -6.95
N MET A 130 -19.66 -1.18 -7.99
CA MET A 130 -19.91 -0.12 -8.96
C MET A 130 -20.61 -0.70 -10.19
N ILE A 131 -21.64 -0.02 -10.66
CA ILE A 131 -22.38 -0.38 -11.87
C ILE A 131 -22.19 0.78 -12.85
N ALA A 132 -21.48 0.51 -13.94
CA ALA A 132 -21.14 1.49 -14.96
C ALA A 132 -21.83 1.19 -16.30
N GLU A 133 -22.05 2.24 -17.08
CA GLU A 133 -22.43 2.15 -18.48
C GLU A 133 -21.28 1.53 -19.29
N SER A 134 -21.57 0.51 -20.09
CA SER A 134 -20.63 0.00 -21.08
C SER A 134 -20.49 1.00 -22.22
N VAL A 135 -19.26 1.25 -22.66
CA VAL A 135 -18.98 2.20 -23.73
C VAL A 135 -18.36 1.42 -24.89
N PRO A 136 -18.80 1.62 -26.15
CA PRO A 136 -18.24 0.91 -27.29
C PRO A 136 -16.80 1.38 -27.53
N ILE A 137 -15.85 0.55 -27.09
CA ILE A 137 -14.43 0.86 -27.21
C ILE A 137 -13.95 0.42 -28.60
N LYS A 138 -13.48 1.39 -29.38
CA LYS A 138 -12.83 1.16 -30.67
C LYS A 138 -11.38 0.74 -30.49
N ARG A 139 -10.68 1.39 -29.55
CA ARG A 139 -9.26 1.11 -29.26
C ARG A 139 -8.94 1.33 -27.79
N GLU A 140 -8.19 0.40 -27.21
CA GLU A 140 -7.69 0.46 -25.84
C GLU A 140 -6.20 0.81 -25.83
N ALA A 141 -5.83 1.77 -25.00
CA ALA A 141 -4.44 2.11 -24.69
C ALA A 141 -4.19 2.08 -23.18
N TYR A 142 -2.93 2.12 -22.79
CA TYR A 142 -2.46 2.34 -21.43
C TYR A 142 -1.87 3.74 -21.32
N LEU A 143 -2.24 4.47 -20.27
CA LEU A 143 -1.65 5.77 -19.95
C LEU A 143 -1.39 5.87 -18.45
N SER A 144 -0.19 6.28 -18.07
CA SER A 144 0.17 6.53 -16.69
C SER A 144 1.02 7.79 -16.55
N ILE A 145 0.84 8.53 -15.46
CA ILE A 145 1.65 9.67 -15.07
C ILE A 145 2.19 9.37 -13.69
N LEU A 146 3.51 9.34 -13.53
CA LEU A 146 4.15 9.00 -12.26
C LEU A 146 5.40 9.83 -12.01
N MET A 147 5.78 9.97 -10.73
CA MET A 147 7.06 10.57 -10.35
C MET A 147 8.18 9.56 -10.54
N ASP A 148 9.08 9.79 -11.50
CA ASP A 148 10.25 8.92 -11.73
C ASP A 148 11.48 9.47 -10.98
N PRO A 149 12.05 8.69 -10.04
CA PRO A 149 13.30 9.06 -9.37
C PRO A 149 14.47 9.24 -10.35
N SER A 150 14.49 8.50 -11.45
CA SER A 150 15.59 8.50 -12.43
C SER A 150 15.71 9.83 -13.16
N THR A 151 14.58 10.42 -13.53
CA THR A 151 14.51 11.75 -14.15
C THR A 151 14.28 12.87 -13.14
N SER A 152 14.06 12.53 -11.86
CA SER A 152 13.74 13.47 -10.78
C SER A 152 12.53 14.36 -11.10
N GLY A 153 11.51 13.79 -11.74
CA GLY A 153 10.32 14.54 -12.15
C GLY A 153 9.19 13.67 -12.69
N PRO A 154 8.05 14.27 -13.06
CA PRO A 154 6.94 13.54 -13.65
C PRO A 154 7.33 12.93 -15.01
N VAL A 155 6.87 11.72 -15.28
CA VAL A 155 7.01 11.03 -16.56
C VAL A 155 5.64 10.54 -17.00
N VAL A 156 5.29 10.80 -18.26
CA VAL A 156 4.15 10.15 -18.92
C VAL A 156 4.62 8.84 -19.51
N VAL A 157 3.97 7.74 -19.12
CA VAL A 157 4.20 6.40 -19.64
C VAL A 157 2.97 6.00 -20.45
N ALA A 158 3.15 5.67 -21.73
CA ALA A 158 2.05 5.38 -22.63
C ALA A 158 2.34 4.13 -23.48
N CYS A 159 1.33 3.31 -23.71
CA CYS A 159 1.42 2.14 -24.58
C CYS A 159 0.13 1.98 -25.37
N HIS A 160 0.24 1.70 -26.68
CA HIS A 160 -0.92 1.47 -27.55
C HIS A 160 -1.60 0.10 -27.31
N LEU A 161 -1.05 -0.73 -26.43
CA LEU A 161 -1.70 -1.95 -25.94
C LEU A 161 -2.35 -1.65 -24.59
N GLY A 162 -3.65 -1.37 -24.58
CA GLY A 162 -4.46 -1.27 -23.36
C GLY A 162 -4.98 -2.62 -22.87
N GLY A 163 -5.57 -2.64 -21.67
CA GLY A 163 -6.21 -3.83 -21.10
C GLY A 163 -5.23 -4.93 -20.66
N VAL A 164 -3.93 -4.66 -20.75
CA VAL A 164 -2.84 -5.59 -20.40
C VAL A 164 -2.05 -5.09 -19.20
N ASP A 165 -1.33 -6.03 -18.58
CA ASP A 165 -0.40 -5.81 -17.48
C ASP A 165 0.86 -5.13 -18.04
N ILE A 166 1.06 -3.85 -17.72
CA ILE A 166 2.11 -3.02 -18.33
C ILE A 166 3.50 -3.53 -17.97
N GLU A 167 3.66 -4.15 -16.81
CA GLU A 167 4.90 -4.76 -16.33
C GLU A 167 5.34 -5.88 -17.27
N LYS A 168 4.41 -6.71 -17.75
CA LYS A 168 4.71 -7.78 -18.73
C LYS A 168 5.06 -7.22 -20.09
N VAL A 169 4.46 -6.10 -20.50
CA VAL A 169 4.83 -5.41 -21.74
C VAL A 169 6.24 -4.84 -21.61
N ALA A 170 6.59 -4.25 -20.48
CA ALA A 170 7.92 -3.71 -20.24
C ALA A 170 9.02 -4.78 -20.27
N GLU A 171 8.74 -6.00 -19.80
CA GLU A 171 9.67 -7.12 -19.85
C GLU A 171 9.84 -7.72 -21.26
N ARG A 172 8.74 -7.85 -22.02
CA ARG A 172 8.74 -8.58 -23.30
C ARG A 172 8.92 -7.69 -24.52
N ASN A 173 8.35 -6.49 -24.48
CA ASN A 173 8.23 -5.57 -25.59
C ASN A 173 8.39 -4.10 -25.13
N PRO A 174 9.55 -3.74 -24.54
CA PRO A 174 9.79 -2.39 -24.02
C PRO A 174 9.67 -1.29 -25.08
N GLU A 175 9.87 -1.63 -26.36
CA GLU A 175 9.73 -0.71 -27.51
C GLU A 175 8.32 -0.18 -27.73
N LEU A 176 7.28 -0.85 -27.17
CA LEU A 176 5.89 -0.41 -27.27
C LEU A 176 5.53 0.65 -26.23
N ILE A 177 6.44 0.92 -25.29
CA ILE A 177 6.23 1.85 -24.19
C ILE A 177 6.95 3.16 -24.48
N LEU A 178 6.18 4.22 -24.67
CA LEU A 178 6.69 5.58 -24.64
C LEU A 178 6.90 6.01 -23.19
N LYS A 179 8.08 6.56 -22.89
CA LYS A 179 8.36 7.28 -21.65
C LYS A 179 8.73 8.71 -22.03
N LEU A 180 7.89 9.67 -21.64
CA LEU A 180 8.08 11.08 -21.92
C LEU A 180 8.29 11.86 -20.62
N PRO A 181 9.53 12.23 -20.27
CA PRO A 181 9.81 13.06 -19.11
C PRO A 181 9.24 14.47 -19.25
N ILE A 182 8.61 14.97 -18.19
CA ILE A 182 8.00 16.30 -18.15
C ILE A 182 8.79 17.20 -17.20
N CYS A 183 9.09 18.42 -17.65
CA CYS A 183 9.71 19.42 -16.79
C CYS A 183 8.67 19.98 -15.82
N ILE A 184 8.81 19.67 -14.53
CA ILE A 184 7.83 20.07 -13.50
C ILE A 184 7.59 21.59 -13.43
N ASN A 185 8.61 22.40 -13.73
CA ASN A 185 8.50 23.86 -13.70
C ASN A 185 7.75 24.44 -14.90
N LYS A 186 7.79 23.76 -16.05
CA LYS A 186 7.09 24.20 -17.27
C LYS A 186 5.70 23.60 -17.37
N GLY A 187 5.50 22.40 -16.80
CA GLY A 187 4.31 21.58 -17.03
C GLY A 187 4.38 20.81 -18.35
N ILE A 188 3.35 20.00 -18.60
CA ILE A 188 3.17 19.33 -19.89
C ILE A 188 2.74 20.35 -20.95
N THR A 189 3.32 20.25 -22.14
CA THR A 189 2.98 21.12 -23.27
C THR A 189 1.96 20.47 -24.20
N GLY A 190 1.23 21.27 -24.98
CA GLY A 190 0.28 20.75 -25.98
C GLY A 190 0.94 19.80 -26.99
N GLU A 191 2.14 20.16 -27.48
CA GLU A 191 2.93 19.33 -28.39
C GLU A 191 3.29 17.97 -27.76
N GLN A 192 3.65 17.94 -26.48
CA GLN A 192 3.89 16.68 -25.75
C GLN A 192 2.62 15.85 -25.58
N CYS A 193 1.47 16.48 -25.33
CA CYS A 193 0.19 15.78 -25.27
C CYS A 193 -0.20 15.18 -26.62
N GLU A 194 0.01 15.90 -27.72
CA GLU A 194 -0.21 15.42 -29.08
C GLU A 194 0.74 14.27 -29.42
N GLN A 195 2.03 14.40 -29.11
CA GLN A 195 3.02 13.33 -29.29
C GLN A 195 2.60 12.03 -28.57
N VAL A 196 2.11 12.13 -27.34
CA VAL A 196 1.60 10.96 -26.60
C VAL A 196 0.34 10.40 -27.26
N ALA A 197 -0.60 11.26 -27.66
CA ALA A 197 -1.84 10.83 -28.32
C ALA A 197 -1.58 10.12 -29.66
N GLU A 198 -0.63 10.61 -30.46
CA GLU A 198 -0.19 9.98 -31.71
C GLU A 198 0.48 8.62 -31.44
N TRP A 199 1.31 8.53 -30.40
CA TRP A 199 1.96 7.27 -30.00
C TRP A 199 0.94 6.18 -29.62
N LEU A 200 -0.20 6.57 -29.06
CA LEU A 200 -1.28 5.63 -28.69
C LEU A 200 -2.02 5.05 -29.91
N CYS A 201 -1.67 5.49 -31.13
CA CYS A 201 -2.27 5.03 -32.38
C CYS A 201 -3.80 5.24 -32.40
N PHE A 202 -4.30 6.31 -31.78
CA PHE A 202 -5.70 6.71 -31.97
C PHE A 202 -5.90 7.31 -33.36
N ASP A 203 -7.16 7.33 -33.82
CA ASP A 203 -7.47 7.97 -35.10
C ASP A 203 -7.17 9.48 -35.03
N ASN A 204 -6.84 10.08 -36.17
CA ASN A 204 -6.49 11.51 -36.24
C ASN A 204 -7.57 12.44 -35.64
N GLU A 205 -8.84 12.06 -35.75
CA GLU A 205 -9.96 12.81 -35.17
C GLU A 205 -9.99 12.74 -33.63
N ALA A 206 -9.45 11.67 -33.04
CA ALA A 206 -9.38 11.44 -31.61
C ALA A 206 -8.14 12.09 -30.95
N VAL A 207 -7.10 12.40 -31.72
CA VAL A 207 -5.85 13.00 -31.22
C VAL A 207 -6.09 14.28 -30.39
N PRO A 208 -6.91 15.27 -30.86
CA PRO A 208 -7.19 16.46 -30.06
C PRO A 208 -7.94 16.16 -28.75
N TYR A 209 -8.84 15.18 -28.76
CA TYR A 209 -9.57 14.76 -27.56
C TYR A 209 -8.63 14.06 -26.56
N ALA A 210 -7.76 13.18 -27.04
CA ALA A 210 -6.74 12.50 -26.24
C ALA A 210 -5.76 13.50 -25.64
N ALA A 211 -5.20 14.41 -26.44
CA ALA A 211 -4.25 15.43 -25.98
C ALA A 211 -4.85 16.29 -24.86
N LYS A 212 -6.11 16.71 -25.01
CA LYS A 212 -6.84 17.46 -23.98
C LYS A 212 -7.07 16.66 -22.70
N GLN A 213 -7.33 15.35 -22.81
CA GLN A 213 -7.43 14.47 -21.63
C GLN A 213 -6.10 14.30 -20.92
N ILE A 214 -5.02 14.05 -21.67
CA ILE A 214 -3.67 13.88 -21.12
C ILE A 214 -3.25 15.15 -20.36
N GLN A 215 -3.52 16.32 -20.93
CA GLN A 215 -3.29 17.59 -20.25
C GLN A 215 -4.04 17.69 -18.92
N LYS A 216 -5.35 17.40 -18.92
CA LYS A 216 -6.18 17.43 -17.70
C LYS A 216 -5.70 16.43 -16.64
N LEU A 217 -5.28 15.23 -17.06
CA LEU A 217 -4.73 14.22 -16.17
C LEU A 217 -3.43 14.70 -15.52
N TYR A 218 -2.55 15.37 -16.27
CA TYR A 218 -1.33 15.96 -15.72
C TYR A 218 -1.62 17.13 -14.77
N GLU A 219 -2.54 18.02 -15.14
CA GLU A 219 -2.97 19.12 -14.25
C GLU A 219 -3.57 18.58 -12.95
N PHE A 220 -4.37 17.53 -13.05
CA PHE A 220 -4.93 16.82 -11.90
C PHE A 220 -3.83 16.16 -11.06
N PHE A 221 -2.89 15.44 -11.67
CA PHE A 221 -1.73 14.80 -11.01
C PHE A 221 -0.97 15.79 -10.11
N ILE A 222 -0.65 16.98 -10.64
CA ILE A 222 0.04 18.03 -9.88
C ILE A 222 -0.86 18.62 -8.79
N LYS A 223 -2.13 18.88 -9.10
CA LYS A 223 -3.09 19.52 -8.18
C LYS A 223 -3.33 18.71 -6.90
N VAL A 224 -3.35 17.38 -7.02
CA VAL A 224 -3.71 16.47 -5.91
C VAL A 224 -2.51 15.83 -5.21
N ASP A 225 -1.29 16.22 -5.57
CA ASP A 225 -0.08 15.58 -5.07
C ASP A 225 -0.08 14.06 -5.30
N ALA A 226 -0.50 13.64 -6.49
CA ALA A 226 -0.41 12.23 -6.88
C ALA A 226 1.04 11.82 -7.09
N THR A 227 1.39 10.59 -6.69
CA THR A 227 2.65 9.94 -7.07
C THR A 227 2.48 9.09 -8.32
N GLN A 228 1.27 8.59 -8.56
CA GLN A 228 0.92 7.86 -9.77
C GLN A 228 -0.57 8.04 -10.09
N ILE A 229 -0.86 8.27 -11.38
CA ILE A 229 -2.18 8.14 -11.98
C ILE A 229 -2.06 7.14 -13.10
N GLU A 230 -2.79 6.05 -13.02
CA GLU A 230 -2.81 5.02 -14.05
C GLU A 230 -4.23 4.87 -14.60
N ILE A 231 -4.36 4.95 -15.93
CA ILE A 231 -5.60 4.76 -16.66
C ILE A 231 -5.43 3.56 -17.59
N ASN A 232 -6.17 2.48 -17.29
CA ASN A 232 -6.05 1.23 -18.04
C ASN A 232 -7.40 0.47 -18.13
N PRO A 233 -8.16 0.60 -19.22
CA PRO A 233 -7.78 1.26 -20.47
C PRO A 233 -8.08 2.77 -20.51
N PHE A 234 -7.19 3.50 -21.18
CA PHE A 234 -7.47 4.82 -21.77
C PHE A 234 -7.99 4.57 -23.18
N ALA A 235 -9.29 4.81 -23.39
CA ALA A 235 -10.01 4.21 -24.51
C ALA A 235 -10.55 5.25 -25.49
N GLN A 236 -10.32 5.02 -26.78
CA GLN A 236 -11.01 5.71 -27.86
C GLN A 236 -12.33 4.99 -28.17
N ILE A 237 -13.40 5.76 -28.34
CA ILE A 237 -14.72 5.26 -28.71
C ILE A 237 -15.04 5.58 -30.17
N ASP A 238 -16.09 4.97 -30.72
CA ASP A 238 -16.41 5.06 -32.16
C ASP A 238 -16.63 6.49 -32.67
N ASP A 239 -17.07 7.41 -31.81
CA ASP A 239 -17.30 8.82 -32.16
C ASP A 239 -16.05 9.73 -32.02
N GLY A 240 -14.89 9.14 -31.77
CA GLY A 240 -13.61 9.85 -31.63
C GLY A 240 -13.33 10.43 -30.23
N ARG A 241 -14.30 10.40 -29.30
CA ARG A 241 -14.04 10.80 -27.90
C ARG A 241 -13.13 9.79 -27.20
N VAL A 242 -12.50 10.26 -26.12
CA VAL A 242 -11.56 9.47 -25.33
C VAL A 242 -11.96 9.45 -23.86
N TYR A 243 -12.04 8.24 -23.31
CA TYR A 243 -12.56 7.93 -21.99
C TYR A 243 -11.49 7.30 -21.09
N CYS A 244 -11.52 7.65 -19.81
CA CYS A 244 -10.80 6.95 -18.74
C CYS A 244 -11.72 5.84 -18.19
N ILE A 245 -11.47 4.59 -18.58
CA ILE A 245 -12.38 3.46 -18.31
C ILE A 245 -12.14 2.85 -16.93
N ASP A 246 -10.88 2.69 -16.53
CA ASP A 246 -10.49 2.29 -15.18
C ASP A 246 -9.34 3.19 -14.75
N ALA A 247 -9.32 3.55 -13.47
CA ALA A 247 -8.37 4.51 -12.92
C ALA A 247 -7.87 4.03 -11.56
N LYS A 248 -6.54 4.01 -11.42
CA LYS A 248 -5.85 3.76 -10.16
C LYS A 248 -5.03 5.00 -9.81
N LEU A 249 -5.39 5.63 -8.70
CA LEU A 249 -4.73 6.85 -8.21
C LEU A 249 -3.98 6.53 -6.92
N ILE A 250 -2.75 7.01 -6.86
CA ILE A 250 -1.86 6.85 -5.72
C ILE A 250 -1.34 8.24 -5.32
N PHE A 251 -1.45 8.59 -4.04
CA PHE A 251 -1.15 9.94 -3.53
C PHE A 251 0.07 9.96 -2.61
N ASP A 252 0.75 11.11 -2.52
CA ASP A 252 1.80 11.34 -1.54
C ASP A 252 1.20 11.62 -0.16
N ASP A 253 1.38 10.71 0.79
CA ASP A 253 0.92 10.92 2.17
C ASP A 253 1.58 12.10 2.85
N ASN A 254 2.78 12.50 2.42
CA ASN A 254 3.41 13.69 2.96
C ASN A 254 2.63 14.96 2.61
N ALA A 255 1.74 14.91 1.61
CA ALA A 255 0.86 16.00 1.24
C ALA A 255 -0.49 15.97 1.99
N ALA A 256 -0.74 15.00 2.89
CA ALA A 256 -2.01 14.87 3.61
C ALA A 256 -2.44 16.15 4.34
N PHE A 257 -1.47 16.92 4.86
CA PHE A 257 -1.74 18.18 5.57
C PHE A 257 -2.45 19.23 4.68
N ARG A 258 -2.25 19.19 3.36
CA ARG A 258 -2.85 20.11 2.38
C ARG A 258 -3.91 19.46 1.48
N GLN A 259 -4.02 18.13 1.47
CA GLN A 259 -4.99 17.37 0.68
C GLN A 259 -6.11 16.73 1.52
N LYS A 260 -6.61 17.44 2.55
CA LYS A 260 -7.57 16.88 3.53
C LYS A 260 -8.76 16.16 2.90
N ASN A 261 -9.41 16.78 1.91
CA ASN A 261 -10.58 16.22 1.23
C ASN A 261 -10.31 14.87 0.56
N ILE A 262 -9.07 14.64 0.09
CA ILE A 262 -8.69 13.37 -0.55
C ILE A 262 -8.42 12.31 0.53
N PHE A 263 -7.73 12.69 1.61
CA PHE A 263 -7.43 11.78 2.71
C PHE A 263 -8.67 11.42 3.55
N GLU A 264 -9.73 12.23 3.49
CA GLU A 264 -11.05 11.89 4.03
C GLU A 264 -11.74 10.75 3.27
N LEU A 265 -11.32 10.46 2.03
CA LEU A 265 -11.82 9.32 1.24
C LEU A 265 -11.15 7.99 1.59
N ASP A 266 -10.10 8.00 2.44
CA ASP A 266 -9.37 6.80 2.87
C ASP A 266 -10.28 5.86 3.68
N THR A 267 -10.88 4.90 3.01
CA THR A 267 -11.65 3.84 3.65
C THR A 267 -10.68 2.80 4.22
N CYS A 268 -10.44 2.85 5.54
CA CYS A 268 -9.62 1.88 6.26
C CYS A 268 -10.18 0.43 6.25
N GLU A 269 -11.17 0.13 5.41
CA GLU A 269 -11.93 -1.13 5.40
C GLU A 269 -11.09 -2.34 4.97
N GLU A 270 -10.06 -2.12 4.12
CA GLU A 270 -9.15 -3.19 3.68
C GLU A 270 -7.92 -3.37 4.59
N MET A 271 -7.75 -2.51 5.60
CA MET A 271 -6.62 -2.58 6.51
C MET A 271 -6.87 -3.62 7.61
N SER A 272 -5.82 -4.34 8.01
CA SER A 272 -5.91 -5.18 9.20
C SER A 272 -6.17 -4.33 10.45
N GLN A 273 -6.88 -4.88 11.44
CA GLN A 273 -7.14 -4.17 12.70
C GLN A 273 -5.84 -3.69 13.36
N ASN A 274 -4.78 -4.49 13.26
CA ASN A 274 -3.45 -4.15 13.75
C ASN A 274 -2.82 -2.96 13.01
N GLU A 275 -2.96 -2.87 11.69
CA GLU A 275 -2.51 -1.71 10.92
C GLU A 275 -3.27 -0.43 11.29
N ILE A 276 -4.59 -0.53 11.49
CA ILE A 276 -5.43 0.61 11.90
C ILE A 276 -4.99 1.11 13.28
N LEU A 277 -4.80 0.20 14.23
CA LEU A 277 -4.31 0.53 15.57
C LEU A 277 -2.90 1.14 15.51
N ALA A 278 -1.99 0.56 14.74
CA ALA A 278 -0.63 1.09 14.55
C ALA A 278 -0.65 2.53 14.00
N LYS A 279 -1.45 2.78 12.96
CA LYS A 279 -1.59 4.11 12.33
C LYS A 279 -2.08 5.15 13.34
N ARG A 280 -3.01 4.80 14.24
CA ARG A 280 -3.50 5.71 15.32
C ARG A 280 -2.40 6.14 16.28
N PHE A 281 -1.40 5.29 16.53
CA PHE A 281 -0.27 5.60 17.39
C PHE A 281 0.95 6.14 16.62
N GLY A 282 0.83 6.37 15.32
CA GLY A 282 1.92 6.83 14.45
C GLY A 282 2.99 5.77 14.22
N LEU A 283 2.63 4.49 14.26
CA LEU A 283 3.51 3.35 14.03
C LEU A 283 3.35 2.83 12.59
N SER A 284 4.45 2.47 11.95
CA SER A 284 4.40 1.80 10.64
C SER A 284 4.43 0.29 10.85
N TYR A 285 3.27 -0.35 10.70
CA TYR A 285 3.09 -1.80 10.85
C TYR A 285 2.62 -2.43 9.55
N ILE A 286 3.17 -3.59 9.18
CA ILE A 286 2.68 -4.41 8.06
C ILE A 286 2.65 -5.88 8.53
N PRO A 287 1.49 -6.55 8.51
CA PRO A 287 1.40 -7.96 8.88
C PRO A 287 2.02 -8.86 7.82
N MET A 288 2.60 -9.98 8.25
CA MET A 288 3.18 -11.03 7.40
C MET A 288 2.80 -12.43 7.93
N ASP A 289 3.05 -13.47 7.13
CA ASP A 289 2.62 -14.85 7.45
C ASP A 289 3.58 -15.63 8.37
N GLY A 290 4.53 -14.95 9.01
CA GLY A 290 5.53 -15.59 9.86
C GLY A 290 5.11 -15.86 11.29
N ASN A 291 6.08 -16.33 12.07
CA ASN A 291 5.93 -16.70 13.47
C ASN A 291 6.88 -15.94 14.41
N ILE A 292 7.79 -15.13 13.87
CA ILE A 292 8.71 -14.28 14.63
C ILE A 292 8.29 -12.83 14.47
N ALA A 293 7.73 -12.30 15.53
CA ALA A 293 7.35 -10.90 15.60
C ALA A 293 8.59 -10.00 15.70
N CYS A 294 8.57 -8.85 15.02
CA CYS A 294 9.68 -7.89 15.05
C CYS A 294 9.21 -6.54 15.59
N MET A 295 10.02 -5.91 16.44
CA MET A 295 9.85 -4.51 16.85
C MET A 295 11.20 -3.79 16.76
N VAL A 296 11.28 -2.79 15.90
CA VAL A 296 12.53 -2.14 15.52
C VAL A 296 12.34 -0.63 15.42
N ASN A 297 13.41 0.14 15.60
CA ASN A 297 13.43 1.57 15.31
C ASN A 297 14.19 1.86 14.01
N GLY A 298 13.51 2.49 13.06
CA GLY A 298 13.98 2.82 11.72
C GLY A 298 13.69 1.73 10.69
N ALA A 299 13.02 2.12 9.60
CA ALA A 299 12.63 1.24 8.51
C ALA A 299 13.77 0.39 7.93
N GLY A 300 14.97 0.96 7.75
CA GLY A 300 16.13 0.21 7.25
C GLY A 300 16.59 -0.90 8.18
N LEU A 301 16.61 -0.65 9.50
CA LEU A 301 16.95 -1.68 10.49
C LEU A 301 15.83 -2.72 10.61
N ALA A 302 14.57 -2.30 10.46
CA ALA A 302 13.42 -3.20 10.45
C ALA A 302 13.51 -4.22 9.30
N MET A 303 13.82 -3.75 8.08
CA MET A 303 14.09 -4.62 6.93
C MET A 303 15.27 -5.56 7.18
N ALA A 304 16.41 -5.03 7.62
CA ALA A 304 17.59 -5.86 7.93
C ALA A 304 17.31 -6.91 9.02
N THR A 305 16.43 -6.62 9.97
CA THR A 305 16.01 -7.56 11.03
C THR A 305 15.16 -8.69 10.46
N MET A 306 14.25 -8.39 9.54
CA MET A 306 13.49 -9.42 8.84
C MET A 306 14.39 -10.29 7.97
N ASP A 307 15.35 -9.69 7.27
CA ASP A 307 16.30 -10.40 6.40
C ASP A 307 17.20 -11.35 7.19
N ILE A 308 17.74 -10.92 8.34
CA ILE A 308 18.61 -11.78 9.15
C ILE A 308 17.82 -12.92 9.81
N ILE A 309 16.57 -12.71 10.20
CA ILE A 309 15.68 -13.79 10.65
C ILE A 309 15.52 -14.82 9.52
N LYS A 310 15.25 -14.34 8.29
CA LYS A 310 15.05 -15.21 7.13
C LYS A 310 16.32 -15.96 6.76
N LEU A 311 17.48 -15.31 6.83
CA LEU A 311 18.80 -15.89 6.58
C LEU A 311 19.10 -17.07 7.53
N HIS A 312 18.62 -17.00 8.76
CA HIS A 312 18.75 -18.09 9.75
C HIS A 312 17.59 -19.11 9.71
N GLY A 313 16.70 -19.04 8.73
CA GLY A 313 15.62 -20.01 8.54
C GLY A 313 14.32 -19.70 9.28
N GLY A 314 14.21 -18.53 9.92
CA GLY A 314 12.97 -18.05 10.50
C GLY A 314 12.02 -17.43 9.47
N VAL A 315 10.80 -17.12 9.90
CA VAL A 315 9.83 -16.40 9.08
C VAL A 315 9.33 -15.19 9.88
N PRO A 316 9.65 -13.95 9.46
CA PRO A 316 9.18 -12.75 10.13
C PRO A 316 7.66 -12.62 9.99
N ALA A 317 6.99 -12.29 11.08
CA ALA A 317 5.54 -12.21 11.18
C ALA A 317 4.99 -10.80 10.94
N ASN A 318 5.85 -9.79 10.99
CA ASN A 318 5.47 -8.42 10.72
C ASN A 318 6.70 -7.56 10.42
N PHE A 319 6.44 -6.44 9.73
CA PHE A 319 7.26 -5.25 9.79
C PHE A 319 6.67 -4.32 10.86
N LEU A 320 7.51 -3.74 11.72
CA LEU A 320 7.09 -2.69 12.66
C LEU A 320 8.24 -1.74 12.95
N ASP A 321 8.03 -0.49 12.56
CA ASP A 321 8.91 0.63 12.90
C ASP A 321 8.25 1.52 13.96
N VAL A 322 8.87 1.61 15.15
CA VAL A 322 8.43 2.49 16.24
C VAL A 322 8.96 3.92 16.12
N GLY A 323 9.85 4.19 15.16
CA GLY A 323 10.48 5.48 14.94
C GLY A 323 11.63 5.80 15.90
N GLY A 324 12.36 6.88 15.60
CA GLY A 324 13.57 7.27 16.34
C GLY A 324 13.32 8.00 17.67
N SER A 325 12.09 8.43 17.94
CA SER A 325 11.70 9.25 19.10
C SER A 325 10.45 8.70 19.80
N ALA A 326 10.33 7.37 19.87
CA ALA A 326 9.18 6.70 20.45
C ALA A 326 8.99 7.03 21.94
N THR A 327 7.75 7.24 22.37
CA THR A 327 7.38 7.36 23.78
C THR A 327 7.17 5.99 24.43
N VAL A 328 7.14 5.93 25.77
CA VAL A 328 6.81 4.69 26.51
C VAL A 328 5.46 4.13 26.07
N GLU A 329 4.47 5.00 25.86
CA GLU A 329 3.14 4.63 25.39
C GLU A 329 3.16 4.04 23.97
N GLN A 330 3.89 4.65 23.04
CA GLN A 330 4.03 4.13 21.69
C GLN A 330 4.71 2.76 21.68
N VAL A 331 5.75 2.55 22.49
CA VAL A 331 6.43 1.26 22.63
C VAL A 331 5.52 0.21 23.26
N SER A 332 4.75 0.58 24.28
CA SER A 332 3.80 -0.32 24.93
C SER A 332 2.70 -0.76 23.95
N ASN A 333 2.11 0.19 23.21
CA ASN A 333 1.09 -0.11 22.20
C ASN A 333 1.67 -0.90 21.01
N ALA A 334 2.90 -0.60 20.57
CA ALA A 334 3.62 -1.38 19.58
C ALA A 334 3.77 -2.84 20.02
N PHE A 335 4.21 -3.07 21.26
CA PHE A 335 4.33 -4.40 21.83
C PHE A 335 2.96 -5.08 21.93
N LYS A 336 1.91 -4.33 22.32
CA LYS A 336 0.54 -4.86 22.36
C LYS A 336 0.04 -5.29 21.00
N ILE A 337 0.20 -4.48 19.96
CA ILE A 337 -0.20 -4.84 18.59
C ILE A 337 0.48 -6.15 18.16
N VAL A 338 1.77 -6.28 18.46
CA VAL A 338 2.56 -7.46 18.10
C VAL A 338 2.14 -8.70 18.91
N ALA A 339 1.99 -8.56 20.23
CA ALA A 339 1.66 -9.65 21.13
C ALA A 339 0.17 -10.05 21.10
N SER A 340 -0.73 -9.11 20.80
CA SER A 340 -2.17 -9.30 20.62
C SER A 340 -2.54 -9.75 19.21
N SER A 341 -1.56 -10.06 18.35
CA SER A 341 -1.75 -10.86 17.14
C SER A 341 -2.23 -12.25 17.56
N ASN A 342 -3.49 -12.35 17.97
CA ASN A 342 -4.07 -13.41 18.80
C ASN A 342 -4.34 -14.73 18.05
N ASP A 343 -3.78 -14.88 16.86
CA ASP A 343 -3.66 -16.17 16.23
C ASP A 343 -2.35 -16.80 16.68
N GLN A 344 -2.38 -18.09 17.01
CA GLN A 344 -1.30 -18.95 17.51
C GLN A 344 -0.02 -19.03 16.62
N LYS A 345 0.19 -18.05 15.74
CA LYS A 345 1.33 -17.88 14.85
C LYS A 345 2.56 -17.33 15.57
N ILE A 346 2.45 -16.34 16.44
CA ILE A 346 3.63 -15.71 17.06
C ILE A 346 4.21 -16.59 18.17
N LYS A 347 5.43 -17.10 17.93
CA LYS A 347 6.16 -17.97 18.87
C LYS A 347 7.30 -17.26 19.59
N ALA A 348 7.83 -16.18 19.03
CA ALA A 348 8.88 -15.38 19.64
C ALA A 348 8.81 -13.92 19.15
N ILE A 349 9.29 -12.99 19.97
CA ILE A 349 9.38 -11.57 19.63
C ILE A 349 10.86 -11.17 19.60
N PHE A 350 11.30 -10.56 18.51
CA PHE A 350 12.61 -9.93 18.37
C PHE A 350 12.49 -8.42 18.49
N VAL A 351 13.03 -7.87 19.58
CA VAL A 351 13.17 -6.43 19.79
C VAL A 351 14.61 -6.01 19.45
N ASN A 352 14.80 -5.36 18.32
CA ASN A 352 16.11 -4.88 17.88
C ASN A 352 16.12 -3.36 17.84
N ILE A 353 16.73 -2.73 18.84
CA ILE A 353 16.76 -1.27 18.96
C ILE A 353 18.20 -0.76 18.94
N PHE A 354 18.47 0.13 18.00
CA PHE A 354 19.69 0.94 17.98
C PHE A 354 19.34 2.37 18.39
N ALA A 355 19.51 2.65 19.67
CA ALA A 355 19.06 3.86 20.34
C ALA A 355 20.11 4.98 20.19
N GLY A 356 19.88 5.87 19.22
CA GLY A 356 20.61 7.15 19.12
C GLY A 356 20.00 8.18 20.06
N ILE A 357 19.00 8.90 19.56
CA ILE A 357 18.18 9.88 20.32
C ILE A 357 17.27 9.16 21.31
N LEU A 358 16.71 8.01 20.91
CA LEU A 358 15.94 7.15 21.78
C LEU A 358 16.80 6.63 22.93
N ARG A 359 16.22 6.47 24.12
CA ARG A 359 16.90 5.87 25.27
C ARG A 359 16.44 4.44 25.47
N CYS A 360 17.37 3.53 25.73
CA CYS A 360 17.05 2.12 25.94
C CYS A 360 16.18 1.89 27.18
N ASP A 361 16.23 2.76 28.19
CA ASP A 361 15.42 2.60 29.40
C ASP A 361 13.92 2.88 29.16
N ILE A 362 13.58 3.80 28.23
CA ILE A 362 12.20 4.03 27.76
C ILE A 362 11.65 2.78 27.07
N ILE A 363 12.48 2.12 26.27
CA ILE A 363 12.10 0.88 25.58
C ILE A 363 11.85 -0.24 26.60
N ALA A 364 12.76 -0.42 27.55
CA ALA A 364 12.61 -1.42 28.59
C ALA A 364 11.34 -1.18 29.42
N GLU A 365 11.07 0.08 29.80
CA GLU A 365 9.85 0.44 30.53
C GLU A 365 8.58 0.12 29.74
N GLY A 366 8.53 0.49 28.45
CA GLY A 366 7.38 0.21 27.58
C GLY A 366 7.12 -1.28 27.38
N VAL A 367 8.18 -2.08 27.17
CA VAL A 367 8.09 -3.54 27.04
C VAL A 367 7.61 -4.18 28.35
N ILE A 368 8.17 -3.77 29.49
CA ILE A 368 7.77 -4.31 30.81
C ILE A 368 6.31 -3.96 31.10
N ALA A 369 5.88 -2.73 30.83
CA ALA A 369 4.50 -2.30 31.02
C ALA A 369 3.53 -3.14 30.18
N ALA A 370 3.83 -3.35 28.90
CA ALA A 370 3.00 -4.16 28.01
C ALA A 370 2.96 -5.64 28.42
N CYS A 371 4.08 -6.23 28.84
CA CYS A 371 4.12 -7.61 29.34
C CYS A 371 3.28 -7.81 30.61
N ASN A 372 3.31 -6.85 31.53
CA ASN A 372 2.51 -6.92 32.76
C ASN A 372 1.00 -6.85 32.47
N GLU A 373 0.59 -6.07 31.47
CA GLU A 373 -0.81 -5.96 31.08
C GLU A 373 -1.34 -7.18 30.31
N LEU A 374 -0.51 -7.79 29.45
CA LEU A 374 -0.96 -8.87 28.54
C LEU A 374 -0.83 -10.29 29.08
N GLU A 375 -0.18 -10.48 30.24
CA GLU A 375 0.14 -11.81 30.80
C GLU A 375 0.74 -12.80 29.76
N SER A 376 1.56 -12.28 28.85
CA SER A 376 2.09 -13.06 27.72
C SER A 376 3.32 -13.89 28.11
N ASN A 377 3.28 -15.19 27.79
CA ASN A 377 4.40 -16.13 27.97
C ASN A 377 5.34 -16.22 26.76
N ILE A 378 5.18 -15.35 25.75
CA ILE A 378 5.97 -15.40 24.52
C ILE A 378 7.43 -14.99 24.85
N PRO A 379 8.44 -15.77 24.45
CA PRO A 379 9.84 -15.41 24.66
C PRO A 379 10.20 -14.17 23.85
N VAL A 380 10.93 -13.25 24.50
CA VAL A 380 11.35 -11.98 23.91
C VAL A 380 12.87 -11.92 23.88
N VAL A 381 13.43 -11.85 22.69
CA VAL A 381 14.86 -11.64 22.46
C VAL A 381 15.09 -10.16 22.23
N LEU A 382 15.95 -9.53 23.04
CA LEU A 382 16.27 -8.12 22.94
C LEU A 382 17.72 -7.89 22.56
N ARG A 383 17.92 -7.04 21.55
CA ARG A 383 19.21 -6.44 21.23
C ARG A 383 19.07 -4.93 21.34
N LEU A 384 19.55 -4.38 22.45
CA LEU A 384 19.56 -2.93 22.71
C LEU A 384 21.00 -2.42 22.64
N LYS A 385 21.25 -1.42 21.81
CA LYS A 385 22.53 -0.69 21.73
C LYS A 385 22.24 0.81 21.81
N GLY A 386 23.07 1.59 22.50
CA GLY A 386 22.90 3.05 22.62
C GLY A 386 22.86 3.60 24.04
N THR A 387 22.13 4.70 24.21
CA THR A 387 22.04 5.45 25.48
C THR A 387 21.27 4.66 26.55
N ASN A 388 21.81 4.59 27.77
CA ASN A 388 21.22 3.90 28.94
C ASN A 388 20.98 2.39 28.80
N VAL A 389 21.76 1.70 27.96
CA VAL A 389 21.65 0.24 27.79
C VAL A 389 21.82 -0.52 29.10
N ASP A 390 22.78 -0.16 29.95
CA ASP A 390 23.05 -0.91 31.18
C ASP A 390 21.88 -0.80 32.18
N LYS A 391 21.26 0.38 32.25
CA LYS A 391 20.05 0.60 33.05
C LYS A 391 18.88 -0.23 32.50
N ALA A 392 18.69 -0.24 31.18
CA ALA A 392 17.66 -1.04 30.53
C ALA A 392 17.85 -2.55 30.78
N LYS A 393 19.10 -3.04 30.69
CA LYS A 393 19.46 -4.44 31.02
C LYS A 393 19.10 -4.78 32.47
N LEU A 394 19.38 -3.89 33.42
CA LEU A 394 19.04 -4.10 34.83
C LEU A 394 17.52 -4.17 35.05
N MET A 395 16.77 -3.23 34.44
CA MET A 395 15.31 -3.20 34.51
C MET A 395 14.68 -4.49 33.97
N LEU A 396 15.15 -4.95 32.80
CA LEU A 396 14.66 -6.18 32.17
C LEU A 396 15.05 -7.44 32.97
N LYS A 397 16.25 -7.50 33.55
CA LYS A 397 16.67 -8.61 34.43
C LYS A 397 15.77 -8.73 35.66
N ASN A 398 15.47 -7.60 36.32
CA ASN A 398 14.58 -7.58 37.47
C ASN A 398 13.14 -7.98 37.08
N ALA A 399 12.65 -7.52 35.93
CA ALA A 399 11.34 -7.92 35.41
C ALA A 399 11.27 -9.39 34.97
N SER A 400 12.39 -9.96 34.48
CA SER A 400 12.48 -11.37 34.07
C SER A 400 12.22 -12.33 35.23
N GLN A 401 12.59 -11.92 36.45
CA GLN A 401 12.32 -12.68 37.68
C GLN A 401 10.84 -12.66 38.06
N LEU A 402 10.04 -11.76 37.47
CA LEU A 402 8.69 -11.49 37.91
C LEU A 402 7.61 -11.97 36.92
N LYS A 403 7.81 -11.92 35.59
CA LYS A 403 6.81 -12.43 34.61
C LYS A 403 7.22 -12.37 33.10
N GLY A 404 8.47 -12.62 32.71
CA GLY A 404 8.83 -12.64 31.27
C GLY A 404 10.15 -13.33 30.94
N LYS A 405 10.19 -14.11 29.85
CA LYS A 405 11.42 -14.72 29.33
C LYS A 405 12.15 -13.72 28.42
N PHE A 406 12.85 -12.77 29.03
CA PHE A 406 13.68 -11.80 28.32
C PHE A 406 15.11 -12.32 28.18
N GLU A 407 15.59 -12.47 26.94
CA GLU A 407 16.98 -12.82 26.66
C GLU A 407 17.69 -11.65 25.97
N PHE A 408 18.84 -11.24 26.48
CA PHE A 408 19.59 -10.09 25.95
C PHE A 408 20.81 -10.53 25.16
N TYR A 409 21.01 -9.92 23.98
CA TYR A 409 22.14 -10.19 23.09
C TYR A 409 22.81 -8.91 22.60
N GLU A 410 24.13 -8.96 22.46
CA GLU A 410 24.92 -7.85 21.92
C GLU A 410 25.10 -7.90 20.40
N SER A 411 25.38 -9.10 19.91
CA SER A 411 25.52 -9.40 18.49
C SER A 411 24.15 -9.46 17.83
N PHE A 412 24.05 -8.86 16.65
CA PHE A 412 22.83 -8.91 15.85
C PHE A 412 22.57 -10.34 15.34
N GLU A 413 23.64 -11.04 14.92
CA GLU A 413 23.55 -12.41 14.41
C GLU A 413 23.14 -13.41 15.51
N ASP A 414 23.71 -13.28 16.71
CA ASP A 414 23.40 -14.21 17.80
C ASP A 414 21.96 -14.04 18.30
N ALA A 415 21.48 -12.79 18.36
CA ALA A 415 20.09 -12.49 18.68
C ALA A 415 19.13 -13.11 17.64
N ALA A 416 19.48 -12.99 16.36
CA ALA A 416 18.68 -13.53 15.26
C ALA A 416 18.65 -15.08 15.29
N LYS A 417 19.79 -15.74 15.48
CA LYS A 417 19.83 -17.21 15.64
C LYS A 417 18.96 -17.65 16.80
N ARG A 418 19.08 -16.97 17.94
CA ARG A 418 18.33 -17.35 19.14
C ARG A 418 16.82 -17.21 18.95
N VAL A 419 16.35 -16.11 18.38
CA VAL A 419 14.90 -15.92 18.20
C VAL A 419 14.32 -16.96 17.24
N VAL A 420 15.10 -17.39 16.24
CA VAL A 420 14.72 -18.47 15.33
C VAL A 420 14.66 -19.83 16.04
N GLU A 421 15.64 -20.14 16.89
CA GLU A 421 15.62 -21.35 17.73
C GLU A 421 14.37 -21.40 18.60
N LEU A 422 14.07 -20.29 19.29
CA LEU A 422 12.90 -20.18 20.17
C LEU A 422 11.57 -20.31 19.42
N ALA A 423 11.52 -19.87 18.15
CA ALA A 423 10.37 -20.04 17.28
C ALA A 423 10.26 -21.45 16.65
N GLY A 424 11.24 -22.35 16.90
CA GLY A 424 11.27 -23.72 16.41
C GLY A 424 11.89 -23.90 15.01
N GLY A 425 12.65 -22.92 14.51
CA GLY A 425 13.23 -22.90 13.16
C GLY A 425 14.59 -23.61 13.00
N GLY A 426 15.14 -24.23 14.04
CA GLY A 426 16.52 -24.78 14.04
C GLY A 426 16.76 -26.10 13.30
N GLY A 427 15.82 -26.59 12.49
CA GLY A 427 15.84 -27.96 11.95
C GLY A 427 16.71 -28.23 10.72
N ASN A 428 17.05 -27.22 9.89
CA ASN A 428 17.70 -27.47 8.59
C ASN A 428 19.04 -26.73 8.45
N ASN A 429 20.06 -27.21 9.18
CA ASN A 429 21.44 -26.75 9.07
C ASN A 429 22.13 -27.04 7.70
N GLU A 430 21.44 -27.64 6.73
CA GLU A 430 22.01 -27.94 5.40
C GLU A 430 21.86 -26.80 4.38
N GLN A 431 20.84 -25.94 4.48
CA GLN A 431 20.64 -24.85 3.51
C GLN A 431 21.54 -23.64 3.78
N VAL A 432 21.92 -23.40 5.03
CA VAL A 432 22.81 -22.28 5.42
C VAL A 432 24.23 -22.46 4.85
N LYS A 433 24.66 -23.70 4.57
CA LYS A 433 25.96 -23.95 3.92
C LYS A 433 26.01 -23.47 2.46
N LYS A 434 24.92 -23.56 1.71
CA LYS A 434 24.90 -23.17 0.28
C LYS A 434 25.01 -21.65 0.06
N VAL A 435 24.52 -20.83 0.99
CA VAL A 435 24.61 -19.36 0.85
C VAL A 435 26.03 -18.86 1.14
N LYS A 436 26.76 -19.49 2.07
CA LYS A 436 28.16 -19.13 2.35
C LYS A 436 29.11 -19.46 1.20
N GLU A 437 28.80 -20.44 0.36
CA GLU A 437 29.62 -20.77 -0.81
C GLU A 437 29.42 -19.80 -2.00
N CYS A 438 28.29 -19.08 -2.07
CA CYS A 438 28.03 -18.12 -3.16
C CYS A 438 28.58 -16.71 -2.90
N CYS A 439 28.76 -16.29 -1.65
CA CYS A 439 29.33 -14.97 -1.30
C CYS A 439 30.85 -14.98 -1.08
N GLY A 440 31.51 -16.09 -1.39
CA GLY A 440 32.96 -16.25 -1.33
C GLY A 440 33.61 -16.25 -2.72
N ARG A 441 33.36 -15.23 -3.54
CA ARG A 441 34.22 -14.82 -4.66
C ARG A 441 34.17 -13.31 -4.84
#